data_AF-A0A9P0QB07-F1
#
_entry.id   AF-A0A9P0QB07-F1
#
_cell.length_a   1.000
_cell.length_b   1.000
_cell.length_c   1.000
_cell.angle_alpha   90.00
_cell.angle_beta   90.00
_cell.angle_gamma   90.00
#
_symmetry.space_group_name_H-M   'P 1'
#
loop_
_entity.id
_entity.type
_entity.pdbx_description
1 polymer ?
#
loop_
_entity_poly.entity_id
_entity_poly.type
_entity_poly.pdbx_seq_one_letter_code
_entity_poly.pdbx_strand_id
1 'polypeptide(L)'
;MILVLLLAVHTHYSDSAAIVNGRYKPMEPALGEVPFQVSLSMRINGSHYPFCGGSLVHPRWVLTAAHCLEQDGEPFPPHMMYATVGTININGKGGQRIKVETFIMNRKYLESDSGYDIGVVKLSANAKLD
;
A
#
# COMPACT_ATOMS: atom_id res chain seq x y z
N MET A 1 -27.29 -26.48 56.35
CA MET A 1 -26.05 -25.65 56.28
C MET A 1 -24.97 -26.58 55.74
N ILE A 2 -24.41 -26.42 54.55
CA ILE A 2 -23.97 -25.20 53.87
C ILE A 2 -24.38 -25.23 52.40
N LEU A 3 -24.94 -24.11 51.99
CA LEU A 3 -25.23 -23.66 50.64
C LEU A 3 -23.89 -23.21 50.01
N VAL A 4 -23.43 -23.83 48.92
CA VAL A 4 -22.35 -23.25 48.10
C VAL A 4 -23.00 -22.59 46.89
N LEU A 5 -23.12 -21.28 47.00
CA LEU A 5 -23.60 -20.33 46.01
C LEU A 5 -22.48 -20.05 44.98
N LEU A 6 -22.84 -20.06 43.69
CA LEU A 6 -22.33 -19.24 42.57
C LEU A 6 -20.80 -19.25 42.32
N LEU A 7 -20.32 -19.43 41.09
CA LEU A 7 -20.55 -18.53 39.97
C LEU A 7 -20.31 -19.30 38.66
N ALA A 8 -21.26 -19.20 37.73
CA ALA A 8 -20.99 -19.47 36.33
C ALA A 8 -19.87 -18.53 35.89
N VAL A 9 -18.67 -19.05 35.68
CA VAL A 9 -17.64 -18.33 34.95
C VAL A 9 -18.10 -18.29 33.49
N HIS A 10 -18.92 -17.29 33.17
CA HIS A 10 -18.98 -16.79 31.82
C HIS A 10 -17.60 -16.21 31.54
N THR A 11 -16.69 -16.98 30.94
CA THR A 11 -15.53 -16.40 30.27
C THR A 11 -16.04 -15.70 29.00
N HIS A 12 -16.77 -14.60 29.17
CA HIS A 12 -16.84 -13.56 28.16
C HIS A 12 -15.67 -12.62 28.42
N TYR A 13 -14.48 -13.01 27.94
CA TYR A 13 -13.37 -12.09 27.78
C TYR A 13 -12.81 -12.23 26.36
N SER A 14 -13.54 -11.65 25.42
CA SER A 14 -13.01 -11.24 24.14
C SER A 14 -12.93 -9.72 24.18
N ASP A 15 -11.83 -9.18 24.70
CA ASP A 15 -11.37 -7.85 24.27
C ASP A 15 -9.88 -7.65 24.53
N SER A 16 -9.14 -7.54 23.44
CA SER A 16 -7.91 -6.76 23.38
C SER A 16 -7.76 -6.35 21.93
N ALA A 17 -8.28 -5.17 21.59
CA ALA A 17 -8.01 -4.52 20.33
C ALA A 17 -6.50 -4.58 20.00
N ALA A 18 -6.19 -4.95 18.76
CA ALA A 18 -4.86 -5.29 18.28
C ALA A 18 -4.50 -4.52 16.99
N ILE A 19 -3.20 -4.54 16.69
CA ILE A 19 -2.39 -3.49 16.02
C ILE A 19 -2.29 -2.21 16.85
N VAL A 20 -1.32 -2.21 17.78
CA VAL A 20 -0.64 -1.04 18.33
C VAL A 20 0.87 -1.27 18.11
N ASN A 21 1.58 -0.26 17.58
CA ASN A 21 2.90 -0.31 16.90
C ASN A 21 2.88 -0.86 15.45
N GLY A 22 4.00 -0.69 14.75
CA GLY A 22 4.32 -1.47 13.54
C GLY A 22 4.71 -2.88 13.94
N ARG A 23 4.23 -3.89 13.21
CA ARG A 23 4.48 -5.30 13.51
C ARG A 23 6.01 -5.56 13.54
N TYR A 24 6.55 -6.04 14.66
CA TYR A 24 7.90 -6.61 14.74
C TYR A 24 7.79 -8.10 14.36
N LYS A 25 8.84 -8.70 13.77
CA LYS A 25 8.87 -10.15 13.54
C LYS A 25 8.44 -10.86 14.83
N PRO A 26 7.44 -11.76 14.79
CA PRO A 26 7.08 -12.57 13.63
C PRO A 26 5.82 -12.14 12.85
N MET A 27 5.20 -11.00 13.14
CA MET A 27 3.85 -10.70 12.61
C MET A 27 3.82 -10.04 11.22
N GLU A 28 4.91 -10.02 10.44
CA GLU A 28 4.89 -9.52 9.05
C GLU A 28 3.76 -10.17 8.24
N PRO A 29 3.10 -9.43 7.32
CA PRO A 29 2.03 -10.00 6.53
C PRO A 29 2.54 -11.22 5.76
N ALA A 30 1.76 -12.29 5.75
CA ALA A 30 2.05 -13.43 4.89
C ALA A 30 2.00 -13.00 3.41
N LEU A 31 2.72 -13.71 2.55
CA LEU A 31 2.61 -13.47 1.11
C LEU A 31 1.15 -13.69 0.69
N GLY A 32 0.55 -12.67 0.08
CA GLY A 32 -0.87 -12.69 -0.32
C GLY A 32 -1.86 -12.15 0.72
N GLU A 33 -1.44 -11.79 1.93
CA GLU A 33 -2.32 -11.17 2.95
C GLU A 33 -2.75 -9.75 2.55
N VAL A 34 -1.88 -9.01 1.86
CA VAL A 34 -2.13 -7.65 1.36
C VAL A 34 -1.87 -7.57 -0.16
N PRO A 35 -2.65 -8.30 -0.98
CA PRO A 35 -2.35 -8.50 -2.39
C PRO A 35 -2.44 -7.20 -3.20
N PHE A 36 -3.24 -6.24 -2.72
CA PHE A 36 -3.40 -4.92 -3.31
C PHE A 36 -2.25 -3.95 -3.00
N GLN A 37 -1.35 -4.26 -2.07
CA GLN A 37 -0.27 -3.34 -1.69
C GLN A 37 0.68 -3.10 -2.87
N VAL A 38 0.92 -1.83 -3.16
CA VAL A 38 1.85 -1.39 -4.21
C VAL A 38 2.93 -0.52 -3.60
N SER A 39 4.16 -0.70 -4.08
CA SER A 39 5.20 0.32 -3.90
C SER A 39 5.45 1.05 -5.20
N LEU A 40 5.37 2.39 -5.14
CA LEU A 40 5.80 3.28 -6.20
C LEU A 40 7.28 3.62 -6.00
N SER A 41 8.04 3.53 -7.09
CA SER A 41 9.48 3.75 -7.09
C SER A 41 9.93 4.54 -8.32
N MET A 42 10.99 5.32 -8.18
CA MET A 42 11.67 5.98 -9.29
C MET A 42 12.93 5.21 -9.66
N ARG A 43 13.22 5.14 -10.96
CA ARG A 43 14.48 4.60 -11.48
C ARG A 43 15.49 5.73 -11.66
N ILE A 44 16.49 5.78 -10.79
CA ILE A 44 17.56 6.79 -10.79
C ILE A 44 18.89 6.03 -10.86
N ASN A 45 19.78 6.40 -11.79
CA ASN A 45 21.10 5.78 -11.94
C ASN A 45 21.09 4.23 -11.98
N GLY A 46 20.05 3.65 -12.60
CA GLY A 46 19.90 2.19 -12.71
C GLY A 46 19.26 1.50 -11.50
N SER A 47 19.12 2.20 -10.37
CA SER A 47 18.51 1.69 -9.14
C SER A 47 17.06 2.14 -8.99
N HIS A 48 16.25 1.34 -8.31
CA HIS A 48 14.86 1.67 -7.98
C HIS A 48 14.78 2.19 -6.55
N TYR A 49 14.25 3.40 -6.38
CA TYR A 49 14.08 4.06 -5.09
C TYR A 49 12.59 4.14 -4.75
N PRO A 50 12.11 3.32 -3.81
CA PRO A 50 10.73 3.40 -3.31
C PRO A 50 10.51 4.74 -2.64
N PHE A 51 9.39 5.40 -2.94
CA PHE A 51 9.08 6.73 -2.39
C PHE A 51 7.64 6.85 -1.91
N CYS A 52 6.70 6.09 -2.47
CA CYS A 52 5.29 6.09 -2.07
C CYS A 52 4.69 4.68 -2.07
N GLY A 53 3.53 4.56 -1.42
CA GLY A 53 2.66 3.39 -1.52
C GLY A 53 1.58 3.58 -2.60
N GLY A 54 0.72 2.57 -2.72
CA GLY A 54 -0.50 2.61 -3.53
C GLY A 54 -1.32 1.34 -3.35
N SER A 55 -2.52 1.34 -3.91
CA SER A 55 -3.43 0.18 -3.91
C SER A 55 -3.79 -0.24 -5.32
N LEU A 56 -3.57 -1.50 -5.68
CA LEU A 56 -3.99 -2.06 -6.96
C LEU A 56 -5.51 -2.26 -6.95
N VAL A 57 -6.24 -1.40 -7.65
CA VAL A 57 -7.72 -1.42 -7.73
C VAL A 57 -8.24 -2.08 -9.01
N HIS A 58 -7.35 -2.30 -9.98
CA HIS A 58 -7.58 -3.02 -11.23
C HIS A 58 -6.23 -3.57 -11.70
N PRO A 59 -6.15 -4.66 -12.50
CA PRO A 59 -4.87 -5.17 -13.02
C PRO A 59 -3.95 -4.14 -13.68
N ARG A 60 -4.46 -2.97 -14.08
CA ARG A 60 -3.67 -1.87 -14.67
C ARG A 60 -3.77 -0.54 -13.95
N TRP A 61 -4.54 -0.44 -12.87
CA TRP A 61 -4.74 0.83 -12.18
C TRP A 61 -4.37 0.71 -10.72
N VAL A 62 -3.48 1.61 -10.31
CA VAL A 62 -3.08 1.80 -8.92
C VAL A 62 -3.66 3.11 -8.43
N LEU A 63 -4.38 3.07 -7.32
CA LEU A 63 -4.82 4.25 -6.58
C LEU A 63 -3.70 4.71 -5.65
N THR A 64 -3.46 6.01 -5.60
CA THR A 64 -2.43 6.64 -4.77
C THR A 64 -2.83 8.08 -4.40
N ALA A 65 -2.01 8.76 -3.61
CA ALA A 65 -2.08 10.20 -3.40
C ALA A 65 -1.61 10.97 -4.65
N ALA A 66 -2.13 12.19 -4.86
CA ALA A 66 -1.70 13.09 -5.92
C ALA A 66 -0.30 13.66 -5.62
N HIS A 67 0.02 13.97 -4.36
CA HIS A 67 1.33 14.47 -3.97
C HIS A 67 2.46 13.45 -4.26
N CYS A 68 2.14 12.16 -4.40
CA CYS A 68 3.10 11.14 -4.83
C CYS A 68 3.46 11.22 -6.32
N LEU A 69 2.78 12.05 -7.10
CA LEU A 69 2.89 12.09 -8.56
C LEU A 69 3.58 13.37 -9.06
N GLU A 70 4.02 14.23 -8.15
CA GLU A 70 4.64 15.52 -8.42
C GLU A 70 5.72 15.86 -7.38
N GLN A 71 6.55 16.83 -7.72
CA GLN A 71 7.49 17.48 -6.81
C GLN A 71 7.40 18.99 -7.03
N ASP A 72 7.07 19.73 -5.98
CA ASP A 72 6.97 21.21 -6.00
C ASP A 72 6.04 21.75 -7.10
N GLY A 73 4.93 21.05 -7.35
CA GLY A 73 3.91 21.36 -8.36
C GLY A 73 4.19 20.77 -9.75
N GLU A 74 5.38 20.20 -9.96
CA GLU A 74 5.80 19.66 -11.25
C GLU A 74 5.59 18.14 -11.32
N PRO A 75 4.76 17.62 -12.25
CA PRO A 75 4.52 16.18 -12.37
C PRO A 75 5.79 15.38 -12.64
N PHE A 76 5.96 14.24 -11.96
CA PHE A 76 7.07 13.35 -12.25
C PHE A 76 7.00 12.81 -13.68
N PRO A 77 8.14 12.63 -14.37
CA PRO A 77 8.16 11.96 -15.67
C PRO A 77 7.73 10.48 -15.54
N PRO A 78 6.60 10.05 -16.17
CA PRO A 78 6.06 8.70 -15.98
C PRO A 78 7.05 7.58 -16.35
N HIS A 79 7.91 7.85 -17.33
CA HIS A 79 8.89 6.87 -17.81
C HIS A 79 9.97 6.50 -16.78
N MET A 80 10.14 7.29 -15.72
CA MET A 80 11.04 6.99 -14.61
C MET A 80 10.35 6.21 -13.49
N MET A 81 9.01 6.12 -13.50
CA MET A 81 8.23 5.54 -12.41
C MET A 81 7.91 4.06 -12.66
N TYR A 82 7.87 3.29 -11.57
CA TYR A 82 7.56 1.87 -11.56
C TYR A 82 6.66 1.53 -10.36
N ALA A 83 5.70 0.65 -10.57
CA ALA A 83 4.91 0.02 -9.52
C ALA A 83 5.43 -1.40 -9.28
N THR A 84 5.70 -1.75 -8.01
CA THR A 84 6.00 -3.11 -7.59
C THR A 84 4.82 -3.69 -6.83
N VAL A 85 4.30 -4.84 -7.26
CA VAL A 85 3.10 -5.51 -6.69
C VAL A 85 3.39 -6.98 -6.39
N GLY A 86 2.57 -7.62 -5.53
CA GLY A 86 2.66 -9.06 -5.27
C GLY A 86 3.91 -9.48 -4.49
N THR A 87 4.43 -8.60 -3.63
CA THR A 87 5.56 -8.92 -2.73
C THR A 87 5.37 -8.23 -1.38
N ILE A 88 5.88 -8.87 -0.33
CA ILE A 88 6.01 -8.31 1.03
C ILE A 88 7.46 -7.88 1.33
N ASN A 89 8.38 -8.07 0.38
CA ASN A 89 9.78 -7.68 0.51
C ASN A 89 10.26 -6.99 -0.78
N ILE A 90 10.39 -5.66 -0.72
CA ILE A 90 10.77 -4.82 -1.86
C ILE A 90 12.23 -4.99 -2.31
N ASN A 91 13.08 -5.45 -1.40
CA ASN A 91 14.49 -5.75 -1.67
C ASN A 91 14.70 -7.22 -2.07
N GLY A 92 13.62 -8.02 -2.09
CA GLY A 92 13.64 -9.44 -2.42
C GLY A 92 13.56 -9.72 -3.93
N LYS A 93 13.49 -11.02 -4.27
CA LYS A 93 13.39 -11.51 -5.66
C LYS A 93 11.95 -11.79 -6.13
N GLY A 94 10.93 -11.36 -5.37
CA GLY A 94 9.52 -11.62 -5.65
C GLY A 94 8.74 -10.39 -6.17
N GLY A 95 7.51 -10.64 -6.61
CA GLY A 95 6.61 -9.61 -7.12
C GLY A 95 6.84 -9.23 -8.59
N GLN A 96 6.01 -8.33 -9.09
CA GLN A 96 6.09 -7.79 -10.44
C GLN A 96 6.42 -6.31 -10.38
N ARG A 97 7.50 -5.91 -11.05
CA ARG A 97 7.84 -4.51 -11.26
C ARG A 97 7.40 -4.07 -12.65
N ILE A 98 6.39 -3.22 -12.70
CA ILE A 98 5.73 -2.79 -13.94
C ILE A 98 5.98 -1.30 -14.12
N LYS A 99 6.33 -0.90 -15.34
CA LYS A 99 6.55 0.52 -15.67
C LYS A 99 5.23 1.28 -15.63
N VAL A 100 5.28 2.52 -15.19
CA VAL A 100 4.14 3.43 -15.29
C VAL A 100 4.02 3.93 -16.74
N GLU A 101 2.83 3.79 -17.31
CA GLU A 101 2.48 4.34 -18.63
C GLU A 101 2.17 5.84 -18.50
N THR A 102 1.31 6.18 -17.55
CA THR A 102 0.87 7.54 -17.26
C THR A 102 0.19 7.58 -15.89
N PHE A 103 -0.18 8.77 -15.43
CA PHE A 103 -1.00 8.96 -14.25
C PHE A 103 -1.91 10.17 -14.40
N ILE A 104 -2.95 10.22 -13.58
CA ILE A 104 -3.94 11.29 -13.54
C ILE A 104 -4.06 11.73 -12.10
N MET A 105 -3.71 12.98 -11.83
CA MET A 105 -4.00 13.64 -10.56
C MET A 105 -5.40 14.22 -10.59
N ASN A 106 -6.07 14.28 -9.44
CA ASN A 106 -7.35 14.97 -9.33
C ASN A 106 -7.17 16.44 -9.77
N ARG A 107 -8.03 16.93 -10.66
CA ARG A 107 -7.94 18.31 -11.19
C ARG A 107 -8.14 19.40 -10.13
N LYS A 108 -8.68 19.04 -8.97
CA LYS A 108 -8.86 19.94 -7.83
C LYS A 108 -7.68 19.90 -6.84
N TYR A 109 -6.72 19.00 -7.04
CA TYR A 109 -5.48 19.01 -6.28
C TYR A 109 -4.67 20.25 -6.63
N LEU A 110 -4.24 20.99 -5.59
CA LEU A 110 -3.37 22.16 -5.74
C LEU A 110 -2.04 21.93 -5.02
N GLU A 111 -2.11 21.40 -3.80
CA GLU A 111 -0.99 21.07 -2.93
C GLU A 111 -1.43 20.03 -1.89
N SER A 112 -0.49 19.37 -1.20
CA SER A 112 -0.74 18.28 -0.24
C SER A 112 -1.82 18.59 0.81
N ASP A 113 -1.85 19.83 1.31
CA ASP A 113 -2.77 20.24 2.38
C ASP A 113 -4.13 20.78 1.88
N SER A 114 -4.30 20.93 0.55
CA SER A 114 -5.53 21.47 -0.05
C SER A 114 -6.70 20.49 -0.11
N GLY A 115 -6.48 19.23 0.26
CA GLY A 115 -7.40 18.13 0.01
C GLY A 115 -7.34 17.67 -1.45
N TYR A 116 -8.31 16.83 -1.86
CA TYR A 116 -8.32 16.20 -3.18
C TYR A 116 -7.01 15.46 -3.54
N ASP A 117 -6.24 15.05 -2.53
CA ASP A 117 -4.96 14.36 -2.65
C ASP A 117 -5.17 12.90 -3.07
N ILE A 118 -5.59 12.73 -4.32
CA ILE A 118 -5.93 11.45 -4.91
C ILE A 118 -5.50 11.44 -6.38
N GLY A 119 -4.82 10.37 -6.76
CA GLY A 119 -4.34 10.14 -8.11
C GLY A 119 -4.46 8.68 -8.49
N VAL A 120 -4.49 8.43 -9.80
CA VAL A 120 -4.46 7.07 -10.35
C VAL A 120 -3.30 6.92 -11.30
N VAL A 121 -2.60 5.80 -11.18
CA VAL A 121 -1.46 5.42 -12.00
C VAL A 121 -1.88 4.29 -12.93
N LYS A 122 -1.65 4.46 -14.22
CA LYS A 122 -1.87 3.43 -15.24
C LYS A 122 -0.58 2.66 -15.49
N LEU A 123 -0.64 1.34 -15.37
CA LEU A 123 0.49 0.45 -15.61
C LEU A 123 0.62 0.09 -17.10
N SER A 124 1.86 -0.06 -17.57
CA SER A 124 2.15 -0.43 -18.97
C SER A 124 1.76 -1.87 -19.32
N ALA A 125 1.46 -2.70 -18.32
CA ALA A 125 1.01 -4.08 -18.47
C ALA A 125 0.08 -4.46 -17.30
N ASN A 126 -0.72 -5.51 -17.49
CA ASN A 126 -1.53 -6.06 -16.41
C ASN A 126 -0.62 -6.70 -15.35
N ALA A 127 -0.83 -6.33 -14.09
CA ALA A 127 -0.42 -7.10 -12.93
C ALA A 127 -1.16 -8.44 -12.90
N LYS A 128 -0.44 -9.51 -12.58
CA LYS A 128 -0.95 -10.87 -12.45
C LYS A 128 -0.77 -11.33 -11.01
N LEU A 129 -1.78 -11.14 -10.17
CA LEU A 129 -1.74 -11.65 -8.81
C LEU A 129 -2.33 -13.06 -8.87
N ASP A 130 -1.51 -14.04 -8.52
CA ASP A 130 -1.84 -15.47 -8.56
C ASP A 130 -2.79 -15.86 -7.41
#